data_AF-A0A973GZ41-F1
#
_entry.id   AF-A0A973GZ41-F1
#
_cell.length_a   1.000
_cell.length_b   1.000
_cell.length_c   1.000
_cell.angle_alpha   90.00
_cell.angle_beta   90.00
_cell.angle_gamma   90.00
#
_symmetry.space_group_name_H-M   'P 1'
#
loop_
_entity.id
_entity.type
_entity.pdbx_description
1 polymer ?
#
loop_
_entity_poly.entity_id
_entity_poly.type
_entity_poly.pdbx_seq_one_letter_code
_entity_poly.pdbx_strand_id
1 'polypeptide(L)'
;MEHLNLCEEVIKEAQRLSIKETGLNAIKTSQAFIEAYDKNPAFQRSMLTTLLFKILVSGTFQPPAQIRIALNSANDNNSWLDDVKIVILPFIAQNQDNYFPV
;
A
#
# COMPACT_ATOMS: atom_id res chain seq x y z
N MET A 1 -6.12 11.12 -21.39
CA MET A 1 -6.20 10.15 -20.28
C MET A 1 -5.18 10.61 -19.26
N GLU A 2 -5.61 10.98 -18.06
CA GLU A 2 -4.67 11.25 -16.96
C GLU A 2 -3.74 10.05 -16.80
N HIS A 3 -2.46 10.33 -16.65
CA HIS A 3 -1.47 9.29 -16.43
C HIS A 3 -1.70 8.73 -15.01
N LEU A 4 -2.30 7.55 -14.90
CA LEU A 4 -2.52 6.91 -13.60
C LEU A 4 -1.17 6.62 -12.94
N ASN A 5 -0.87 7.28 -11.84
CA ASN A 5 0.27 6.98 -10.99
C ASN A 5 -0.21 6.31 -9.70
N LEU A 6 -0.03 4.99 -9.60
CA LEU A 6 -0.48 4.21 -8.45
C LEU A 6 0.25 4.63 -7.16
N CYS A 7 1.52 5.00 -7.25
CA CYS A 7 2.28 5.48 -6.09
C CYS A 7 1.65 6.76 -5.51
N GLU A 8 1.30 7.72 -6.37
CA GLU A 8 0.61 8.95 -5.94
C GLU A 8 -0.76 8.65 -5.34
N GLU A 9 -1.54 7.78 -5.98
CA GLU A 9 -2.88 7.42 -5.50
C GLU A 9 -2.87 6.69 -4.14
N VAL A 10 -1.88 5.82 -3.91
CA VAL A 10 -1.66 5.15 -2.63
C VAL A 10 -1.26 6.16 -1.54
N ILE A 11 -0.38 7.11 -1.85
CA ILE A 11 0.02 8.14 -0.88
C ILE A 11 -1.13 9.09 -0.55
N LYS A 12 -1.88 9.56 -1.55
CA LYS A 12 -3.06 10.41 -1.33
C LYS A 12 -4.07 9.72 -0.43
N GLU A 13 -4.34 8.44 -0.67
CA GLU A 13 -5.28 7.67 0.14
C GLU A 13 -4.74 7.43 1.57
N ALA A 14 -3.46 7.07 1.71
CA ALA A 14 -2.83 6.90 3.02
C ALA A 14 -2.90 8.19 3.87
N GLN A 15 -2.69 9.34 3.24
CA GLN A 15 -2.85 10.65 3.87
C GLN A 15 -4.31 10.94 4.24
N ARG A 16 -5.25 10.64 3.34
CA ARG A 16 -6.70 10.79 3.59
C ARG A 16 -7.17 9.96 4.80
N LEU A 17 -6.61 8.76 4.96
CA LEU A 17 -6.88 7.84 6.06
C LEU A 17 -6.11 8.19 7.35
N SER A 18 -5.34 9.29 7.36
CA SER A 18 -4.56 9.74 8.51
C SER A 18 -3.58 8.69 9.04
N ILE A 19 -2.93 7.93 8.14
CA ILE A 19 -1.79 7.10 8.52
C ILE A 19 -0.70 7.99 9.10
N LYS A 20 -0.12 7.60 10.24
CA LYS A 20 0.96 8.31 10.93
C LYS A 20 2.10 8.68 9.98
N GLU A 21 2.75 9.80 10.27
CA GLU A 21 3.89 10.29 9.49
C GLU A 21 5.04 9.28 9.43
N THR A 22 5.27 8.50 10.50
CA THR A 22 6.24 7.40 10.50
C THR A 22 5.90 6.33 9.45
N GLY A 23 4.62 5.98 9.29
CA GLY A 23 4.15 5.06 8.27
C GLY A 23 4.21 5.64 6.86
N LEU A 24 3.82 6.91 6.69
CA LEU A 24 3.96 7.62 5.40
C LEU A 24 5.43 7.67 4.95
N ASN A 25 6.35 7.95 5.88
CA ASN A 25 7.77 7.94 5.61
C ASN A 25 8.31 6.54 5.32
N ALA A 26 7.84 5.51 6.03
CA ALA A 26 8.22 4.13 5.75
C ALA A 26 7.80 3.70 4.32
N ILE A 27 6.65 4.16 3.84
CA ILE A 27 6.21 3.92 2.46
C ILE A 27 7.12 4.67 1.48
N LYS A 28 7.22 6.00 1.62
CA LYS A 28 7.91 6.88 0.66
C LYS A 28 9.41 6.62 0.55
N THR A 29 10.05 6.21 1.65
CA THR A 29 11.50 5.95 1.68
C THR A 29 11.85 4.49 1.40
N SER A 30 10.86 3.62 1.22
CA SER A 30 11.13 2.23 0.84
C SER A 30 11.72 2.16 -0.57
N GLN A 31 12.71 1.29 -0.75
CA GLN A 31 13.33 1.05 -2.05
C GLN A 31 12.28 0.67 -3.12
N ALA A 32 11.28 -0.13 -2.75
CA ALA A 32 10.22 -0.55 -3.65
C ALA A 32 9.37 0.63 -4.16
N PHE A 33 9.06 1.60 -3.30
CA PHE A 33 8.32 2.80 -3.70
C PHE A 33 9.15 3.70 -4.62
N ILE A 34 10.42 3.93 -4.25
CA ILE A 34 11.35 4.78 -5.02
C ILE A 34 11.55 4.22 -6.42
N GLU A 35 11.78 2.91 -6.55
CA GLU A 35 11.97 2.26 -7.85
C GLU A 35 10.71 2.28 -8.72
N ALA A 36 9.53 2.28 -8.09
CA ALA A 36 8.24 2.26 -8.76
C ALA A 36 7.80 3.62 -9.31
N TYR A 37 8.11 4.72 -8.60
CA TYR A 37 7.42 6.01 -8.76
C TYR A 37 7.28 6.51 -10.21
N ASP A 38 8.34 6.44 -11.00
CA ASP A 38 8.36 6.90 -12.41
C ASP A 38 8.25 5.77 -13.44
N LYS A 39 7.76 4.59 -13.03
CA LYS A 39 7.58 3.43 -13.91
C LYS A 39 6.15 3.32 -14.41
N ASN A 40 5.95 2.42 -15.37
CA ASN A 40 4.61 2.12 -15.86
C ASN A 40 3.72 1.51 -14.75
N PRO A 41 2.38 1.65 -14.83
CA PRO A 41 1.48 1.20 -13.79
C PRO A 41 1.58 -0.29 -13.41
N ALA A 42 1.89 -1.16 -14.38
CA ALA A 42 2.05 -2.59 -14.08
C ALA A 42 3.29 -2.86 -13.21
N PHE A 43 4.39 -2.15 -13.45
CA PHE A 43 5.57 -2.22 -12.58
C PHE A 43 5.30 -1.60 -11.22
N GLN A 44 4.64 -0.43 -11.18
CA GLN A 44 4.23 0.21 -9.92
C GLN A 44 3.41 -0.73 -9.06
N ARG A 45 2.39 -1.38 -9.64
CA ARG A 45 1.55 -2.36 -8.96
C ARG A 45 2.37 -3.47 -8.33
N SER A 46 3.26 -4.12 -9.09
CA SER A 46 4.07 -5.23 -8.59
C SER A 46 4.94 -4.83 -7.39
N MET A 47 5.57 -3.65 -7.46
CA MET A 47 6.43 -3.15 -6.39
C MET A 47 5.63 -2.70 -5.16
N LEU A 48 4.50 -2.02 -5.37
CA LEU A 48 3.61 -1.61 -4.28
C LEU A 48 2.95 -2.80 -3.59
N THR A 49 2.55 -3.85 -4.33
CA THR A 49 2.09 -5.12 -3.75
C THR A 49 3.16 -5.70 -2.83
N THR A 50 4.41 -5.75 -3.29
CA THR A 50 5.54 -6.25 -2.49
C THR A 50 5.74 -5.42 -1.23
N LEU A 51 5.68 -4.08 -1.34
CA LEU A 51 5.80 -3.16 -0.22
C LEU A 51 4.69 -3.34 0.80
N LEU A 52 3.43 -3.33 0.37
CA LEU A 52 2.27 -3.46 1.23
C LEU A 52 2.26 -4.83 1.93
N PHE A 53 2.63 -5.89 1.21
CA PHE A 53 2.78 -7.22 1.80
C PHE A 53 3.87 -7.22 2.88
N LYS A 54 5.03 -6.61 2.61
CA LYS A 54 6.11 -6.48 3.59
C LYS A 54 5.67 -5.76 4.86
N ILE A 55 4.93 -4.66 4.73
CA ILE A 55 4.37 -3.92 5.87
C ILE A 55 3.45 -4.83 6.70
N LEU A 56 2.52 -5.52 6.02
CA LEU A 56 1.56 -6.40 6.66
C LEU A 56 2.20 -7.57 7.43
N VAL A 57 3.36 -8.07 6.96
CA VAL A 57 4.07 -9.18 7.64
C VAL A 57 5.10 -8.71 8.66
N SER A 58 5.57 -7.46 8.59
CA SER A 58 6.53 -6.91 9.55
C SER A 58 5.90 -6.50 10.88
N GLY A 59 4.57 -6.35 10.92
CA GLY A 59 3.88 -5.95 12.13
C GLY A 59 3.80 -7.03 13.19
N THR A 60 3.59 -6.61 14.43
CA THR A 60 3.34 -7.49 15.57
C THR A 60 1.97 -8.16 15.50
N PHE A 61 1.04 -7.59 14.73
CA PHE A 61 -0.29 -8.12 14.48
C PHE A 61 -0.35 -8.80 13.11
N GLN A 62 -0.71 -10.09 13.11
CA GLN A 62 -0.85 -10.86 11.88
C GLN A 62 -2.19 -10.53 11.20
N PRO A 63 -2.18 -10.11 9.92
CA PRO A 63 -3.41 -9.77 9.22
C PRO A 63 -4.28 -11.01 9.01
N PRO A 64 -5.61 -10.87 8.94
CA PRO A 64 -6.50 -11.93 8.48
C PRO A 64 -6.13 -12.40 7.07
N ALA A 65 -6.45 -13.66 6.73
CA ALA A 65 -6.15 -14.23 5.41
C ALA A 65 -6.80 -13.43 4.27
N GLN A 66 -8.00 -12.89 4.51
CA GLN A 66 -8.76 -12.10 3.55
C GLN A 66 -8.01 -10.83 3.12
N ILE A 67 -7.30 -10.17 4.04
CA ILE A 67 -6.49 -8.98 3.74
C ILE A 67 -5.33 -9.36 2.81
N ARG A 68 -4.67 -10.50 3.05
CA ARG A 68 -3.58 -10.98 2.20
C ARG A 68 -4.06 -11.41 0.80
N ILE A 69 -5.25 -11.99 0.72
CA ILE A 69 -5.87 -12.39 -0.54
C ILE A 69 -6.25 -11.16 -1.36
N ALA A 70 -6.90 -10.16 -0.75
CA ALA A 70 -7.33 -8.93 -1.42
C ALA A 70 -6.15 -8.21 -2.11
N LEU A 71 -4.96 -8.21 -1.50
CA LEU A 71 -3.78 -7.59 -2.09
C LEU A 71 -3.32 -8.25 -3.40
N ASN A 72 -3.67 -9.52 -3.64
CA ASN A 72 -3.22 -10.31 -4.78
C ASN A 72 -4.36 -10.77 -5.72
N SER A 73 -5.62 -10.46 -5.42
CA SER A 73 -6.79 -10.97 -6.17
C SER A 73 -7.05 -10.24 -7.48
N ALA A 74 -6.64 -8.98 -7.61
CA ALA A 74 -6.94 -8.15 -8.76
C ALA A 74 -5.96 -8.38 -9.94
N ASN A 75 -6.51 -8.52 -11.14
CA ASN A 75 -5.74 -8.79 -12.37
C ASN A 75 -5.35 -7.52 -13.14
N ASP A 76 -6.04 -6.40 -12.94
CA ASP A 76 -5.74 -5.10 -13.56
C ASP A 76 -5.35 -4.03 -12.51
N ASN A 77 -4.90 -2.85 -12.96
CA ASN A 77 -4.39 -1.81 -12.07
C ASN A 77 -5.49 -1.05 -11.32
N ASN A 78 -6.67 -0.90 -11.92
CA ASN A 78 -7.76 -0.13 -11.32
C ASN A 78 -8.41 -0.93 -10.20
N SER A 79 -8.80 -2.18 -10.50
CA SER A 79 -9.36 -3.08 -9.49
C SER A 79 -8.38 -3.31 -8.33
N TRP A 80 -7.08 -3.39 -8.62
CA TRP A 80 -6.05 -3.49 -7.58
C TRP A 80 -5.99 -2.23 -6.72
N LEU A 81 -6.05 -1.05 -7.33
CA LEU A 81 -6.04 0.20 -6.59
C LEU A 81 -7.29 0.33 -5.70
N ASP A 82 -8.45 -0.09 -6.18
CA ASP A 82 -9.68 -0.12 -5.40
C ASP A 82 -9.56 -1.06 -4.18
N ASP A 83 -9.05 -2.27 -4.36
CA ASP A 83 -8.76 -3.20 -3.26
C ASP A 83 -7.82 -2.57 -2.23
N VAL A 84 -6.76 -1.88 -2.70
CA VAL A 84 -5.80 -1.20 -1.82
C VAL A 84 -6.47 -0.06 -1.03
N LYS A 85 -7.29 0.76 -1.68
CA LYS A 85 -7.94 1.92 -1.06
C LYS A 85 -9.09 1.52 -0.11
N ILE A 86 -9.83 0.45 -0.43
CA ILE A 86 -11.04 0.06 0.31
C ILE A 86 -10.71 -0.96 1.41
N VAL A 87 -9.70 -1.80 1.22
CA VAL A 87 -9.41 -2.92 2.12
C VAL A 87 -8.05 -2.76 2.81
N ILE A 88 -6.98 -2.62 2.02
CA ILE A 88 -5.61 -2.75 2.55
C ILE A 88 -5.20 -1.55 3.41
N LEU A 89 -5.27 -0.33 2.86
CA LEU A 89 -4.88 0.88 3.58
C LEU A 89 -5.76 1.16 4.80
N PRO A 90 -7.11 0.99 4.74
CA PRO A 90 -7.95 1.13 5.93
C PRO A 90 -7.57 0.16 7.05
N PHE A 91 -7.26 -1.09 6.70
CA PHE A 91 -6.79 -2.08 7.68
C PHE A 91 -5.46 -1.66 8.32
N ILE A 92 -4.49 -1.21 7.52
CA ILE A 92 -3.22 -0.68 8.03
C ILE A 92 -3.45 0.52 8.95
N ALA A 93 -4.30 1.46 8.55
CA ALA A 93 -4.60 2.68 9.34
C ALA A 93 -5.22 2.36 10.70
N GLN A 94 -6.16 1.40 10.76
CA GLN A 94 -6.79 0.96 12.01
C GLN A 94 -5.81 0.25 12.95
N ASN A 95 -4.77 -0.37 12.41
CA ASN A 95 -3.81 -1.19 13.15
C ASN A 95 -2.40 -0.60 13.13
N GLN A 96 -2.26 0.69 12.83
CA GLN A 96 -0.99 1.31 12.48
C GLN A 96 0.06 1.23 13.60
N ASP A 97 -0.34 1.13 14.87
CA ASP A 97 0.57 0.95 16.01
C ASP A 97 1.30 -0.39 15.99
N ASN A 98 0.71 -1.41 15.36
CA ASN A 98 1.32 -2.72 15.21
C ASN A 98 2.28 -2.78 14.00
N TYR A 99 2.12 -1.89 13.03
CA TYR A 99 2.88 -1.89 11.77
C TYR A 99 3.95 -0.81 11.71
N PHE A 100 3.74 0.31 12.41
CA PHE A 100 4.64 1.46 12.47
C PHE A 100 4.82 1.90 13.94
N PRO A 101 5.49 1.08 14.76
CA PRO A 101 5.81 1.46 16.13
C PRO A 101 6.67 2.74 16.13
N VAL A 102 6.41 3.61 17.11
CA VAL A 102 7.11 4.89 17.30
C VAL A 102 8.58 4.64 17.64
#